data_AF-A0A7X7R0G6-F1
#
_entry.id   AF-A0A7X7R0G6-F1
#
_cell.length_a   1.000
_cell.length_b   1.000
_cell.length_c   1.000
_cell.angle_alpha   90.00
_cell.angle_beta   90.00
_cell.angle_gamma   90.00
#
_symmetry.space_group_name_H-M   'P 1'
#
loop_
_entity.id
_entity.type
_entity.pdbx_description
1 polymer ?
#
loop_
_entity_poly.entity_id
_entity_poly.type
_entity_poly.pdbx_seq_one_letter_code
_entity_poly.pdbx_strand_id
1 'polypeptide(L)'
;SYQFYNTFPFFPNHAEIKIEGNQDIGKGSIEAGCFIPMSNRLNKGLSIRFFAGTFFYNKYDGLADFRFRLSDQGGSHDYTFDDTFLNRNGEIGTFSGNQLSIADGGFSFPTPVGQTSKYLVSLNLKYSIPFQFPLSVFFDIGTYSGASDAFPGSVAIPYVAGLKLVLIKDAIEINFPVFWSDDIKSAAKLAGLKYGQCITWTFNIKQFDPVYLLRNYRYYK
;
A
#
# COMPACT_ATOMS: atom_id res chain seq x y z
N SER A 1 -2.30 3.80 -18.47
CA SER A 1 -3.13 3.07 -17.49
C SER A 1 -4.55 2.99 -18.00
N TYR A 2 -5.25 1.88 -17.76
CA TYR A 2 -6.69 1.78 -17.98
C TYR A 2 -7.36 1.55 -16.62
N GLN A 3 -8.34 2.40 -16.28
CA GLN A 3 -9.03 2.37 -15.00
C GLN A 3 -10.52 2.10 -15.24
N PHE A 4 -11.06 1.11 -14.55
CA PHE A 4 -12.47 0.76 -14.57
C PHE A 4 -13.06 1.00 -13.18
N TYR A 5 -14.20 1.70 -13.14
CA TYR A 5 -14.93 2.01 -11.93
C TYR A 5 -16.32 1.36 -12.00
N ASN A 6 -16.70 0.66 -10.95
CA ASN A 6 -18.01 0.02 -10.85
C ASN A 6 -18.68 0.37 -9.51
N THR A 7 -20.00 0.53 -9.53
CA THR A 7 -20.81 0.90 -8.36
C THR A 7 -21.42 -0.31 -7.66
N PHE A 8 -21.27 -1.53 -8.19
CA PHE A 8 -21.84 -2.74 -7.57
C PHE A 8 -21.00 -3.23 -6.37
N PRO A 9 -21.61 -3.49 -5.20
CA PRO A 9 -20.90 -3.82 -3.95
C PRO A 9 -20.18 -5.19 -3.93
N PHE A 10 -20.46 -6.07 -4.90
CA PHE A 10 -19.87 -7.41 -5.00
C PHE A 10 -18.82 -7.54 -6.12
N PHE A 11 -18.68 -6.51 -6.96
CA PHE A 11 -17.63 -6.41 -7.98
C PHE A 11 -16.57 -5.41 -7.51
N PRO A 12 -15.31 -5.53 -7.96
CA PRO A 12 -14.31 -4.55 -7.62
C PRO A 12 -14.82 -3.16 -7.99
N ASN A 13 -14.88 -2.27 -6.99
CA ASN A 13 -15.30 -0.88 -7.17
C ASN A 13 -14.22 -0.06 -7.88
N HIS A 14 -12.98 -0.57 -7.87
CA HIS A 14 -11.84 -0.07 -8.62
C HIS A 14 -11.07 -1.24 -9.24
N ALA A 15 -10.75 -1.16 -10.52
CA ALA A 15 -9.77 -2.04 -11.15
C ALA A 15 -8.86 -1.23 -12.06
N GLU A 16 -7.55 -1.45 -11.95
CA GLU A 16 -6.55 -0.76 -12.74
C GLU A 16 -5.58 -1.75 -13.36
N ILE A 17 -5.25 -1.52 -14.63
CA ILE A 17 -4.17 -2.22 -15.34
C ILE A 17 -3.12 -1.18 -15.73
N LYS A 18 -1.88 -1.39 -15.31
CA LYS A 18 -0.71 -0.60 -15.70
C LYS A 18 0.25 -1.48 -16.50
N ILE A 19 0.72 -0.95 -17.63
CA ILE A 19 1.79 -1.54 -18.42
C ILE A 19 2.81 -0.43 -18.62
N GLU A 20 4.05 -0.73 -18.28
CA GLU A 20 5.14 0.23 -18.26
C GLU A 20 6.36 -0.42 -18.89
N GLY A 21 7.03 0.30 -19.79
CA GLY A 21 8.26 -0.22 -20.36
C GLY A 21 9.04 0.80 -21.15
N ASN A 22 10.33 0.53 -21.28
CA ASN A 22 11.31 1.25 -22.07
C ASN A 22 12.19 0.24 -22.82
N GLN A 23 13.35 0.65 -23.35
CA GLN A 23 14.20 -0.27 -24.11
C GLN A 23 14.79 -1.42 -23.25
N ASP A 24 14.84 -1.26 -21.93
CA ASP A 24 15.54 -2.16 -21.01
C ASP A 24 14.60 -2.94 -20.08
N ILE A 25 13.40 -2.42 -19.83
CA ILE A 25 12.43 -2.97 -18.88
C ILE A 25 11.04 -2.99 -19.50
N GLY A 26 10.32 -4.09 -19.30
CA GLY A 26 8.87 -4.14 -19.47
C GLY A 26 8.24 -4.80 -18.26
N LYS A 27 7.31 -4.10 -17.60
CA LYS A 27 6.52 -4.62 -16.48
C LYS A 27 5.05 -4.31 -16.66
N GLY A 28 4.22 -5.14 -16.05
CA GLY A 28 2.78 -4.93 -15.99
C GLY A 28 2.26 -5.24 -14.60
N SER A 29 1.21 -4.53 -14.20
CA SER A 29 0.52 -4.77 -12.94
C SER A 29 -0.98 -4.62 -13.09
N ILE A 30 -1.68 -5.34 -12.22
CA ILE A 30 -3.12 -5.27 -12.05
C ILE A 30 -3.40 -4.98 -10.59
N GLU A 31 -4.27 -4.03 -10.35
CA GLU A 31 -4.82 -3.74 -9.04
C GLU A 31 -6.35 -3.88 -9.08
N ALA A 32 -6.91 -4.47 -8.04
CA ALA A 32 -8.36 -4.56 -7.85
C ALA A 32 -8.72 -4.20 -6.41
N GLY A 33 -9.61 -3.24 -6.23
CA GLY A 33 -10.18 -2.83 -4.97
C GLY A 33 -11.66 -3.20 -4.89
N CYS A 34 -12.12 -3.62 -3.71
CA CYS A 34 -13.53 -3.85 -3.39
C CYS A 34 -13.84 -3.29 -2.01
N PHE A 35 -15.02 -2.67 -1.85
CA PHE A 35 -15.52 -2.21 -0.56
C PHE A 35 -16.89 -2.83 -0.27
N ILE A 36 -16.96 -3.60 0.80
CA ILE A 36 -18.19 -4.25 1.27
C ILE A 36 -18.71 -3.46 2.48
N PRO A 37 -19.84 -2.74 2.37
CA PRO A 37 -20.45 -2.09 3.52
C PRO A 37 -20.97 -3.16 4.49
N MET A 38 -20.61 -3.05 5.78
CA MET A 38 -20.99 -4.04 6.81
C MET A 38 -21.81 -3.41 7.95
N SER A 39 -22.15 -2.13 7.84
CA SER A 39 -22.93 -1.40 8.83
C SER A 39 -23.80 -0.36 8.11
N ASN A 40 -24.92 0.02 8.73
CA ASN A 40 -25.77 1.12 8.27
C ASN A 40 -25.09 2.51 8.39
N ARG A 41 -23.87 2.57 8.95
CA ARG A 41 -23.07 3.79 8.99
C ARG A 41 -22.29 3.96 7.70
N LEU A 42 -22.40 5.17 7.13
CA LEU A 42 -21.61 5.60 5.98
C LEU A 42 -20.12 5.32 6.22
N ASN A 43 -19.44 4.82 5.18
CA ASN A 43 -18.00 4.56 5.17
C ASN A 43 -17.49 3.53 6.21
N LYS A 44 -18.36 2.67 6.75
CA LYS A 44 -17.97 1.56 7.64
C LYS A 44 -18.17 0.22 6.94
N GLY A 45 -17.09 -0.55 6.82
CA GLY A 45 -17.12 -1.82 6.12
C GLY A 45 -15.75 -2.45 6.00
N LEU A 46 -15.68 -3.46 5.13
CA LEU A 46 -14.45 -4.15 4.75
C LEU A 46 -13.96 -3.59 3.42
N SER A 47 -12.72 -3.10 3.41
CA SER A 47 -11.99 -2.79 2.17
C SER A 47 -11.03 -3.93 1.88
N ILE A 48 -11.02 -4.38 0.64
CA ILE A 48 -10.15 -5.42 0.12
C ILE A 48 -9.40 -4.80 -1.06
N ARG A 49 -8.08 -4.89 -1.07
CA ARG A 49 -7.25 -4.53 -2.22
C ARG A 49 -6.38 -5.71 -2.59
N PHE A 50 -6.34 -6.06 -3.85
CA PHE A 50 -5.47 -7.07 -4.44
C PHE A 50 -4.54 -6.39 -5.43
N PHE A 51 -3.27 -6.79 -5.41
CA PHE A 51 -2.27 -6.34 -6.36
C PHE A 51 -1.49 -7.54 -6.90
N ALA A 52 -1.23 -7.54 -8.20
CA ALA A 52 -0.30 -8.47 -8.84
C ALA A 52 0.52 -7.75 -9.91
N GLY A 53 1.84 -7.85 -9.82
CA GLY A 53 2.79 -7.27 -10.77
C GLY A 53 3.78 -8.32 -11.26
N THR A 54 4.16 -8.22 -12.54
CA THR A 54 5.20 -9.06 -13.14
C THR A 54 6.06 -8.29 -14.14
N PHE A 55 7.33 -8.68 -14.26
CA PHE A 55 8.24 -8.21 -15.30
C PHE A 55 8.22 -9.17 -16.49
N PHE A 56 7.97 -8.64 -17.68
CA PHE A 56 8.03 -9.38 -18.94
C PHE A 56 9.48 -9.53 -19.43
N TYR A 57 10.28 -8.49 -19.24
CA TYR A 57 11.72 -8.51 -19.45
C TYR A 57 12.37 -7.47 -18.55
N ASN A 58 13.57 -7.79 -18.10
CA ASN A 58 14.40 -6.87 -17.34
C ASN A 58 15.86 -7.09 -17.71
N LYS A 59 16.43 -6.12 -18.43
CA LYS A 59 17.84 -6.07 -18.84
C LYS A 59 18.58 -4.89 -18.20
N TYR A 60 17.91 -4.17 -17.30
CA TYR A 60 18.40 -2.91 -16.76
C TYR A 60 19.50 -3.13 -15.72
N ASP A 61 20.63 -2.44 -15.91
CA ASP A 61 21.79 -2.44 -15.02
C ASP A 61 22.10 -1.06 -14.42
N GLY A 62 21.24 -0.06 -14.69
CA GLY A 62 21.45 1.33 -14.26
C GLY A 62 21.04 1.63 -12.81
N LEU A 63 21.09 2.91 -12.45
CA LEU A 63 20.88 3.39 -11.08
C LEU A 63 19.39 3.54 -10.67
N ALA A 64 18.45 3.51 -11.61
CA ALA A 64 17.03 3.71 -11.31
C ALA A 64 16.38 2.41 -10.80
N ASP A 65 15.64 2.50 -9.69
CA ASP A 65 14.99 1.34 -9.08
C ASP A 65 13.55 1.18 -9.58
N PHE A 66 13.33 0.20 -10.46
CA PHE A 66 12.00 -0.10 -11.02
C PHE A 66 11.27 -1.24 -10.31
N ARG A 67 11.87 -1.83 -9.26
CA ARG A 67 11.38 -3.04 -8.58
C ARG A 67 9.98 -2.82 -7.99
N PHE A 68 9.16 -3.88 -8.05
CA PHE A 68 7.97 -3.95 -7.21
C PHE A 68 8.37 -4.08 -5.74
N ARG A 69 7.55 -3.53 -4.85
CA ARG A 69 7.81 -3.52 -3.40
C ARG A 69 6.61 -4.01 -2.59
N LEU A 70 6.88 -4.74 -1.52
CA LEU A 70 5.83 -5.14 -0.57
C LEU A 70 5.36 -3.96 0.28
N SER A 71 6.30 -3.17 0.80
CA SER A 71 6.03 -1.93 1.53
C SER A 71 5.52 -0.83 0.60
N ASP A 72 4.59 -0.04 1.12
CA ASP A 72 4.15 1.18 0.45
C ASP A 72 5.33 2.10 0.15
N GLN A 73 5.19 2.87 -0.93
CA GLN A 73 6.26 3.74 -1.38
C GLN A 73 6.28 5.01 -0.52
N GLY A 74 7.42 5.24 0.15
CA GLY A 74 7.81 6.58 0.57
C GLY A 74 8.14 7.45 -0.65
N GLY A 75 8.09 8.77 -0.53
CA GLY A 75 8.13 9.67 -1.69
C GLY A 75 9.40 9.64 -2.55
N SER A 76 10.47 8.94 -2.15
CA SER A 76 11.69 8.73 -2.95
C SER A 76 11.53 7.68 -4.02
N HIS A 77 10.43 6.94 -3.97
CA HIS A 77 10.16 5.80 -4.81
C HIS A 77 8.96 6.02 -5.74
N ASP A 78 8.17 7.09 -5.49
CA ASP A 78 7.10 7.55 -6.37
C ASP A 78 7.70 8.17 -7.66
N TYR A 79 7.95 7.31 -8.64
CA TYR A 79 8.48 7.70 -9.94
C TYR A 79 7.38 8.21 -10.89
N THR A 80 6.10 7.93 -10.61
CA THR A 80 4.96 8.40 -11.42
C THR A 80 4.44 9.77 -10.99
N PHE A 81 4.89 10.28 -9.84
CA PHE A 81 4.45 11.55 -9.24
C PHE A 81 2.94 11.59 -8.97
N ASP A 82 2.32 10.43 -8.76
CA ASP A 82 0.88 10.33 -8.58
C ASP A 82 0.43 10.79 -7.19
N ASP A 83 1.33 10.90 -6.20
CA ASP A 83 0.97 11.22 -4.82
C ASP A 83 1.71 12.41 -4.20
N THR A 84 1.07 13.00 -3.18
CA THR A 84 1.58 14.19 -2.48
C THR A 84 2.30 13.78 -1.21
N PHE A 85 3.63 13.75 -1.26
CA PHE A 85 4.49 13.50 -0.10
C PHE A 85 5.02 14.80 0.52
N LEU A 86 4.96 14.92 1.84
CA LEU A 86 5.55 16.03 2.62
C LEU A 86 7.08 16.01 2.55
N ASN A 87 7.69 14.82 2.48
CA ASN A 87 9.12 14.65 2.17
C ASN A 87 9.32 13.48 1.21
N ARG A 88 9.86 13.78 0.03
CA ARG A 88 10.16 12.81 -1.02
C ARG A 88 11.50 12.11 -0.87
N ASN A 89 12.32 12.40 0.14
CA ASN A 89 13.57 11.67 0.41
C ASN A 89 13.68 11.28 1.88
N GLY A 90 12.55 11.01 2.53
CA GLY A 90 12.53 10.64 3.94
C GLY A 90 13.19 9.29 4.18
N GLU A 91 14.14 9.27 5.11
CA GLU A 91 14.78 8.03 5.57
C GLU A 91 13.78 7.16 6.34
N ILE A 92 13.81 5.84 6.10
CA ILE A 92 12.98 4.85 6.80
C ILE A 92 13.15 5.04 8.32
N GLY A 93 12.04 5.10 9.05
CA GLY A 93 12.06 5.28 10.50
C GLY A 93 12.12 6.73 10.98
N THR A 94 12.06 7.70 10.07
CA THR A 94 11.79 9.12 10.38
C THR A 94 10.30 9.42 10.22
N PHE A 95 9.80 10.47 10.88
CA PHE A 95 8.40 10.90 10.71
C PHE A 95 8.07 11.07 9.22
N SER A 96 8.89 11.81 8.48
CA SER A 96 8.64 12.10 7.07
C SER A 96 8.88 10.93 6.12
N GLY A 97 9.77 9.98 6.46
CA GLY A 97 10.01 8.77 5.66
C GLY A 97 8.99 7.67 5.86
N ASN A 98 8.19 7.75 6.94
CA ASN A 98 7.08 6.85 7.22
C ASN A 98 5.75 7.34 6.64
N GLN A 99 5.77 8.40 5.82
CA GLN A 99 4.63 8.75 4.99
C GLN A 99 4.49 7.72 3.87
N LEU A 100 3.38 6.98 3.88
CA LEU A 100 3.07 5.98 2.89
C LEU A 100 2.01 6.50 1.93
N SER A 101 2.25 6.28 0.64
CA SER A 101 1.17 6.20 -0.35
C SER A 101 1.01 4.77 -0.84
N ILE A 102 -0.24 4.40 -1.08
CA ILE A 102 -0.61 3.05 -1.49
C ILE A 102 -0.02 2.79 -2.87
N ALA A 103 0.98 1.92 -2.93
CA ALA A 103 1.64 1.52 -4.17
C ALA A 103 2.09 0.06 -4.09
N ASP A 104 2.09 -0.62 -5.24
CA ASP A 104 2.47 -2.03 -5.35
C ASP A 104 1.83 -2.91 -4.27
N GLY A 105 2.66 -3.48 -3.38
CA GLY A 105 2.27 -4.43 -2.34
C GLY A 105 1.37 -3.89 -1.24
N GLY A 106 1.34 -2.58 -0.99
CA GLY A 106 0.38 -1.99 -0.07
C GLY A 106 0.67 -2.18 1.43
N PHE A 107 1.85 -2.68 1.84
CA PHE A 107 2.08 -3.01 3.25
C PHE A 107 2.25 -1.75 4.10
N SER A 108 1.51 -1.69 5.20
CA SER A 108 1.51 -0.60 6.17
C SER A 108 2.72 -0.66 7.14
N PHE A 109 3.91 -1.03 6.65
CA PHE A 109 5.14 -1.15 7.45
C PHE A 109 6.37 -0.70 6.65
N PRO A 110 7.29 0.10 7.22
CA PRO A 110 8.45 0.60 6.49
C PRO A 110 9.56 -0.45 6.48
N THR A 111 9.51 -1.38 5.52
CA THR A 111 10.47 -2.49 5.40
C THR A 111 11.14 -2.55 4.03
N PRO A 112 12.44 -2.89 3.95
CA PRO A 112 13.12 -3.20 2.68
C PRO A 112 12.78 -4.60 2.15
N VAL A 113 12.10 -5.45 2.94
CA VAL A 113 11.66 -6.78 2.51
C VAL A 113 10.69 -6.66 1.34
N GLY A 114 10.82 -7.57 0.36
CA GLY A 114 9.87 -7.66 -0.75
C GLY A 114 10.15 -6.77 -1.95
N GLN A 115 11.40 -6.35 -2.14
CA GLN A 115 11.83 -5.66 -3.36
C GLN A 115 12.19 -6.69 -4.44
N THR A 116 11.48 -6.69 -5.57
CA THR A 116 11.62 -7.71 -6.60
C THR A 116 11.51 -7.16 -8.02
N SER A 117 12.32 -7.73 -8.92
CA SER A 117 12.29 -7.43 -10.35
C SER A 117 11.64 -8.55 -11.19
N LYS A 118 10.84 -9.42 -10.55
CA LYS A 118 10.22 -10.57 -11.21
C LYS A 118 8.71 -10.57 -11.04
N TYR A 119 8.19 -10.95 -9.89
CA TYR A 119 6.76 -10.87 -9.60
C TYR A 119 6.52 -10.52 -8.14
N LEU A 120 5.41 -9.84 -7.89
CA LEU A 120 4.88 -9.52 -6.57
C LEU A 120 3.37 -9.70 -6.58
N VAL A 121 2.82 -10.32 -5.55
CA VAL A 121 1.38 -10.44 -5.33
C VAL A 121 1.07 -10.06 -3.89
N SER A 122 0.03 -9.26 -3.66
CA SER A 122 -0.41 -8.92 -2.32
C SER A 122 -1.93 -8.78 -2.20
N LEU A 123 -2.39 -8.87 -0.96
CA LEU A 123 -3.76 -8.65 -0.53
C LEU A 123 -3.73 -7.79 0.74
N ASN A 124 -4.46 -6.68 0.73
CA ASN A 124 -4.63 -5.77 1.85
C ASN A 124 -6.10 -5.77 2.29
N LEU A 125 -6.33 -6.00 3.57
CA LEU A 125 -7.65 -5.98 4.18
C LEU A 125 -7.71 -4.84 5.20
N LYS A 126 -8.75 -4.01 5.13
CA LYS A 126 -9.03 -2.94 6.10
C LYS A 126 -10.47 -3.10 6.59
N TYR A 127 -10.66 -3.43 7.86
CA TYR A 127 -11.99 -3.49 8.45
C TYR A 127 -12.22 -2.31 9.40
N SER A 128 -13.20 -1.47 9.08
CA SER A 128 -13.58 -0.35 9.91
C SER A 128 -14.54 -0.78 11.01
N ILE A 129 -14.11 -0.64 12.27
CA ILE A 129 -14.91 -1.03 13.42
C ILE A 129 -16.18 -0.14 13.44
N PRO A 130 -17.39 -0.72 13.53
CA PRO A 130 -18.66 0.00 13.49
C PRO A 130 -18.98 0.73 14.80
N PHE A 131 -17.97 1.22 15.53
CA PHE A 131 -18.12 2.05 16.72
C PHE A 131 -17.96 3.53 16.38
N GLN A 132 -18.26 4.43 17.34
CA GLN A 132 -18.09 5.89 17.16
C GLN A 132 -16.63 6.31 16.99
N PHE A 133 -15.69 5.48 17.43
CA PHE A 133 -14.27 5.78 17.37
C PHE A 133 -13.71 5.52 15.94
N PRO A 134 -12.82 6.39 15.41
CA PRO A 134 -12.25 6.27 14.06
C PRO A 134 -11.18 5.17 13.95
N LEU A 135 -11.44 3.98 14.49
CA LEU A 135 -10.51 2.87 14.50
C LEU A 135 -10.90 1.81 13.47
N SER A 136 -9.89 1.30 12.80
CA SER A 136 -9.95 0.16 11.90
C SER A 136 -8.87 -0.84 12.29
N VAL A 137 -9.03 -2.09 11.87
CA VAL A 137 -7.95 -3.08 11.87
C VAL A 137 -7.50 -3.30 10.44
N PHE A 138 -6.22 -3.60 10.24
CA PHE A 138 -5.68 -3.92 8.92
C PHE A 138 -4.90 -5.24 8.97
N PHE A 139 -4.88 -5.91 7.81
CA PHE A 139 -4.11 -7.12 7.58
C PHE A 139 -3.59 -7.10 6.14
N ASP A 140 -2.27 -7.04 6.01
CA ASP A 140 -1.53 -7.03 4.76
C ASP A 140 -0.80 -8.36 4.63
N ILE A 141 -0.94 -9.02 3.48
CA ILE A 141 -0.29 -10.29 3.20
C ILE A 141 0.16 -10.31 1.74
N GLY A 142 1.29 -10.95 1.45
CA GLY A 142 1.77 -11.00 0.08
C GLY A 142 2.88 -12.01 -0.10
N THR A 143 3.36 -12.12 -1.32
CA THR A 143 4.52 -12.93 -1.69
C THR A 143 5.19 -12.32 -2.91
N TYR A 144 6.42 -12.71 -3.14
CA TYR A 144 7.25 -12.20 -4.21
C TYR A 144 8.28 -13.24 -4.62
N SER A 145 8.86 -13.05 -5.81
CA SER A 145 9.93 -13.92 -6.25
C SER A 145 11.10 -13.91 -5.26
N GLY A 146 11.39 -15.08 -4.69
CA GLY A 146 12.48 -15.27 -3.73
C GLY A 146 12.09 -15.07 -2.26
N ALA A 147 10.81 -14.91 -1.93
CA ALA A 147 10.35 -14.62 -0.56
C ALA A 147 10.92 -15.55 0.51
N SER A 148 11.00 -16.86 0.21
CA SER A 148 11.50 -17.89 1.12
C SER A 148 12.99 -17.80 1.45
N ASP A 149 13.78 -17.04 0.69
CA ASP A 149 15.24 -17.00 0.82
C ASP A 149 15.84 -15.57 0.76
N ALA A 150 15.00 -14.55 0.60
CA ALA A 150 15.42 -13.17 0.37
C ALA A 150 16.05 -12.48 1.60
N PHE A 151 15.76 -12.94 2.81
CA PHE A 151 16.16 -12.26 4.04
C PHE A 151 16.33 -13.24 5.22
N PRO A 152 17.16 -12.92 6.24
CA PRO A 152 17.16 -13.68 7.49
C PRO A 152 15.75 -13.77 8.10
N GLY A 153 15.29 -14.99 8.41
CA GLY A 153 13.92 -15.23 8.88
C GLY A 153 12.87 -15.22 7.76
N SER A 154 13.30 -15.33 6.49
CA SER A 154 12.44 -15.39 5.32
C SER A 154 11.27 -16.35 5.49
N VAL A 155 10.11 -15.87 5.09
CA VAL A 155 8.88 -16.66 4.98
C VAL A 155 8.36 -16.55 3.56
N ALA A 156 7.73 -17.63 3.06
CA ALA A 156 7.17 -17.63 1.71
C ALA A 156 6.05 -16.59 1.52
N ILE A 157 5.37 -16.24 2.62
CA ILE A 157 4.24 -15.32 2.63
C ILE A 157 4.42 -14.33 3.79
N PRO A 158 5.11 -13.19 3.56
CA PRO A 158 5.20 -12.12 4.55
C PRO A 158 3.83 -11.53 4.87
N TYR A 159 3.67 -11.03 6.09
CA TYR A 159 2.44 -10.39 6.53
C TYR A 159 2.68 -9.29 7.56
N VAL A 160 1.75 -8.35 7.65
CA VAL A 160 1.67 -7.33 8.70
C VAL A 160 0.21 -7.16 9.11
N ALA A 161 -0.05 -7.03 10.40
CA ALA A 161 -1.38 -6.78 10.93
C ALA A 161 -1.32 -5.72 12.02
N GLY A 162 -2.37 -4.91 12.16
CA GLY A 162 -2.39 -3.92 13.21
C GLY A 162 -3.66 -3.09 13.28
N LEU A 163 -3.53 -1.97 13.99
CA LEU A 163 -4.60 -1.00 14.17
C LEU A 163 -4.37 0.20 13.25
N LYS A 164 -5.44 0.80 12.76
CA LYS A 164 -5.41 1.98 11.90
C LYS A 164 -6.35 3.04 12.46
N LEU A 165 -5.82 4.22 12.76
CA LEU A 165 -6.60 5.40 13.13
C LEU A 165 -6.94 6.19 11.87
N VAL A 166 -8.23 6.34 11.58
CA VAL A 166 -8.75 6.98 10.35
C VAL A 166 -9.39 8.31 10.71
N LEU A 167 -8.60 9.37 10.79
CA LEU A 167 -9.09 10.71 11.15
C LEU A 167 -9.96 11.28 10.03
N ILE A 168 -9.49 11.17 8.80
CA ILE A 168 -10.25 11.50 7.58
C ILE A 168 -9.99 10.38 6.59
N LYS A 169 -11.06 9.68 6.18
CA LYS A 169 -10.97 8.51 5.30
C LYS A 169 -10.19 8.86 4.02
N ASP A 170 -9.22 8.01 3.70
CA ASP A 170 -8.36 8.10 2.51
C ASP A 170 -7.52 9.41 2.41
N ALA A 171 -7.50 10.23 3.47
CA ALA A 171 -6.79 11.51 3.52
C ALA A 171 -5.82 11.60 4.69
N ILE A 172 -6.24 11.20 5.89
CA ILE A 172 -5.42 11.22 7.12
C ILE A 172 -5.62 9.90 7.86
N GLU A 173 -4.67 8.99 7.69
CA GLU A 173 -4.67 7.67 8.33
C GLU A 173 -3.33 7.44 9.05
N ILE A 174 -3.35 6.76 10.20
CA ILE A 174 -2.15 6.38 10.95
C ILE A 174 -2.22 4.89 11.24
N ASN A 175 -1.18 4.15 10.86
CA ASN A 175 -1.06 2.71 11.06
C ASN A 175 -0.16 2.41 12.24
N PHE A 176 -0.64 1.55 13.11
CA PHE A 176 0.07 0.99 14.25
C PHE A 176 0.21 -0.52 14.01
N PRO A 177 1.31 -0.97 13.36
CA PRO A 177 1.58 -2.40 13.21
C PRO A 177 1.67 -3.06 14.59
N VAL A 178 1.04 -4.21 14.76
CA VAL A 178 1.04 -4.98 16.01
C VAL A 178 1.71 -6.34 15.82
N PHE A 179 1.46 -6.96 14.67
CA PHE A 179 2.03 -8.25 14.28
C PHE A 179 2.67 -8.13 12.91
N TRP A 180 3.78 -8.83 12.70
CA TRP A 180 4.45 -8.93 11.41
C TRP A 180 5.27 -10.21 11.35
N SER A 181 5.58 -10.67 10.14
CA SER A 181 6.38 -11.88 9.89
C SER A 181 7.84 -11.75 10.33
N ASP A 182 8.52 -12.89 10.50
CA ASP A 182 9.87 -12.95 11.06
C ASP A 182 10.94 -12.29 10.17
N ASP A 183 10.73 -12.26 8.86
CA ASP A 183 11.59 -11.56 7.90
C ASP A 183 11.50 -10.04 8.06
N ILE A 184 10.29 -9.50 8.18
CA ILE A 184 10.02 -8.08 8.45
C ILE A 184 10.58 -7.70 9.83
N LYS A 185 10.41 -8.58 10.83
CA LYS A 185 10.96 -8.38 12.18
C LYS A 185 12.49 -8.34 12.15
N SER A 186 13.10 -9.25 11.42
CA SER A 186 14.56 -9.31 11.27
C SER A 186 15.09 -8.09 10.52
N ALA A 187 14.38 -7.62 9.49
CA ALA A 187 14.73 -6.42 8.74
C ALA A 187 14.65 -5.16 9.60
N ALA A 188 13.58 -4.99 10.37
CA ALA A 188 13.44 -3.88 11.30
C ALA A 188 14.54 -3.89 12.37
N LYS A 189 14.90 -5.07 12.90
CA LYS A 189 15.98 -5.23 13.88
C LYS A 189 17.35 -4.89 13.28
N LEU A 190 17.64 -5.32 12.06
CA LEU A 190 18.88 -5.01 11.36
C LEU A 190 19.01 -3.52 11.04
N ALA A 191 17.89 -2.87 10.71
CA ALA A 191 17.81 -1.42 10.51
C ALA A 191 17.82 -0.62 11.84
N GLY A 192 17.82 -1.29 13.01
CA GLY A 192 17.83 -0.63 14.31
C GLY A 192 16.54 0.12 14.66
N LEU A 193 15.42 -0.20 14.00
CA LEU A 193 14.16 0.50 14.17
C LEU A 193 13.54 0.22 15.53
N LYS A 194 13.14 1.28 16.23
CA LYS A 194 12.27 1.21 17.40
C LYS A 194 10.80 1.16 16.97
N TYR A 195 9.92 0.65 17.83
CA TYR A 195 8.49 0.53 17.52
C TYR A 195 7.85 1.82 16.98
N GLY A 196 8.14 2.98 17.60
CA GLY A 196 7.59 4.26 17.14
C GLY A 196 8.03 4.65 15.72
N GLN A 197 9.14 4.09 15.24
CA GLN A 197 9.67 4.27 13.89
C GLN A 197 9.09 3.25 12.90
N CYS A 198 8.30 2.27 13.38
CA CYS A 198 7.52 1.38 12.54
C CYS A 198 6.09 1.90 12.29
N ILE A 199 5.66 2.93 13.03
CA ILE A 199 4.37 3.59 12.84
C ILE A 199 4.42 4.36 11.53
N THR A 200 3.43 4.13 10.67
CA THR A 200 3.31 4.77 9.36
C THR A 200 2.05 5.60 9.28
N TRP A 201 2.02 6.54 8.34
CA TRP A 201 0.88 7.44 8.21
C TRP A 201 0.70 7.87 6.75
N THR A 202 -0.52 8.25 6.42
CA THR A 202 -0.90 8.72 5.09
C THR A 202 -1.47 10.13 5.22
N PHE A 203 -0.98 11.03 4.36
CA PHE A 203 -1.53 12.36 4.16
C PHE A 203 -1.74 12.58 2.67
N ASN A 204 -3.00 12.67 2.23
CA ASN A 204 -3.35 12.88 0.82
C ASN A 204 -4.12 14.20 0.65
N ILE A 205 -3.45 15.20 0.07
CA ILE A 205 -4.04 16.53 -0.12
C ILE A 205 -5.16 16.54 -1.18
N LYS A 206 -5.16 15.60 -2.13
CA LYS A 206 -6.13 15.54 -3.23
C LYS A 206 -7.57 15.35 -2.73
N GLN A 207 -7.73 14.73 -1.56
CA GLN A 207 -9.03 14.54 -0.92
C GLN A 207 -9.66 15.86 -0.43
N PHE A 208 -8.86 16.92 -0.30
CA PHE A 208 -9.32 18.24 0.11
C PHE A 208 -9.60 19.16 -1.09
N ASP A 209 -9.46 18.67 -2.33
CA ASP A 209 -9.81 19.45 -3.53
C ASP A 209 -11.33 19.71 -3.57
N PRO A 210 -11.77 20.98 -3.58
CA PRO A 210 -13.19 21.35 -3.65
C PRO A 210 -13.92 20.72 -4.84
N VAL A 211 -13.26 20.54 -5.98
CA VAL A 211 -13.83 19.95 -7.20
C VAL A 211 -14.08 18.45 -7.01
N TYR A 212 -13.17 17.75 -6.33
CA TYR A 212 -13.32 16.34 -5.99
C TYR A 212 -14.48 16.11 -4.99
N LEU A 213 -14.57 16.97 -3.97
CA LEU A 213 -15.66 16.92 -2.98
C LEU A 213 -17.04 17.13 -3.62
N LEU A 214 -17.17 18.08 -4.55
CA LEU A 214 -18.41 18.35 -5.27
C LEU A 214 -18.83 17.19 -6.19
N ARG A 215 -17.87 16.49 -6.79
CA ARG A 215 -18.13 15.36 -7.70
C ARG A 215 -18.62 14.12 -6.94
N ASN A 216 -18.08 13.86 -5.75
CA ASN A 216 -18.47 12.72 -4.91
C ASN A 216 -19.75 12.98 -4.09
N TYR A 217 -20.08 14.23 -3.75
CA TYR A 217 -21.31 14.58 -3.03
C TYR A 217 -22.59 14.15 -3.77
N ARG A 218 -22.57 14.12 -5.11
CA ARG A 218 -23.72 13.68 -5.94
C ARG A 218 -24.00 12.17 -5.88
N TYR A 219 -23.07 11.34 -5.44
CA TYR A 219 -23.21 9.88 -5.39
C TYR A 219 -23.73 9.33 -4.05
N TYR A 220 -23.85 10.19 -3.02
CA TYR A 220 -24.32 9.82 -1.67
C TYR A 220 -25.75 10.30 -1.35
N LYS A 221 -26.52 10.71 -2.36
CA LYS A 221 -27.97 10.93 -2.25
C LYS A 221 -28.74 9.73 -2.77
#